data_AF-A0A520SAF5-F1
#
_entry.id   AF-A0A520SAF5-F1
#
_cell.length_a   1.000
_cell.length_b   1.000
_cell.length_c   1.000
_cell.angle_alpha   90.00
_cell.angle_beta   90.00
_cell.angle_gamma   90.00
#
_symmetry.space_group_name_H-M   'P 1'
#
loop_
_entity.id
_entity.type
_entity.pdbx_description
1 polymer ?
#
loop_
_entity_poly.entity_id
_entity_poly.type
_entity_poly.pdbx_seq_one_letter_code
_entity_poly.pdbx_strand_id
1 'polypeptide(L)'
;MVWVIVAMALLWAWGVSREDATYAPPPPQAALPVSSVDLLFIDGPQGRIDVADARTQSTLAVFASGEGSFLRGILRSLVRERRVRDLDPGGAFSLALLDNGSLVISDPDTGYWMALEAFGADNRRLFAEILKEATAVDAVTASAIGAKQ
;
A
#
# COMPACT_ATOMS: atom_id res chain seq x y z
N MET A 1 -49.10 25.33 -8.03
CA MET A 1 -48.36 24.86 -6.84
C MET A 1 -47.97 23.39 -6.91
N VAL A 2 -48.90 22.46 -7.21
CA VAL A 2 -48.61 21.00 -7.27
C VAL A 2 -47.43 20.62 -8.18
N TRP A 3 -47.34 21.21 -9.37
CA TRP A 3 -46.27 20.91 -10.34
C TRP A 3 -44.86 21.32 -9.89
N VAL A 4 -44.73 22.36 -9.05
CA VAL A 4 -43.42 22.81 -8.53
C VAL A 4 -42.89 21.82 -7.49
N ILE A 5 -43.79 21.29 -6.64
CA ILE A 5 -43.44 20.30 -5.61
C ILE A 5 -42.99 18.99 -6.28
N VAL A 6 -43.70 18.56 -7.34
CA VAL A 6 -43.32 17.37 -8.11
C VAL A 6 -41.96 17.57 -8.79
N ALA A 7 -41.71 18.73 -9.41
CA ALA A 7 -40.43 19.02 -10.04
C ALA A 7 -39.27 19.05 -9.03
N MET A 8 -39.47 19.65 -7.84
CA MET A 8 -38.47 19.66 -6.78
C MET A 8 -38.23 18.26 -6.19
N ALA A 9 -39.28 17.45 -6.02
CA ALA A 9 -39.16 16.08 -5.55
C ALA A 9 -38.40 15.20 -6.56
N LEU A 10 -38.61 15.40 -7.86
CA LEU A 10 -37.87 14.71 -8.92
C LEU A 10 -36.41 15.15 -8.98
N LEU A 11 -36.11 16.44 -8.79
CA LEU A 11 -34.73 16.94 -8.71
C LEU A 11 -34.00 16.42 -7.47
N TRP A 12 -34.67 16.37 -6.32
CA TRP A 12 -34.14 15.76 -5.10
C TRP A 12 -33.90 14.26 -5.25
N ALA A 13 -34.88 13.53 -5.81
CA ALA A 13 -34.75 12.10 -6.06
C ALA A 13 -33.62 11.80 -7.06
N TRP A 14 -33.43 12.63 -8.09
CA TRP A 14 -32.32 12.49 -9.03
C TRP A 14 -30.95 12.82 -8.42
N GLY A 15 -30.91 13.77 -7.47
CA GLY A 15 -29.70 14.12 -6.72
C GLY A 15 -29.27 13.00 -5.76
N VAL A 16 -30.21 12.45 -5.00
CA VAL A 16 -29.97 11.36 -4.02
C VAL A 16 -29.73 10.01 -4.72
N SER A 17 -30.34 9.78 -5.88
CA SER A 17 -30.15 8.52 -6.64
C SER A 17 -28.80 8.41 -7.36
N ARG A 18 -27.90 9.40 -7.23
CA ARG A 18 -26.53 9.36 -7.75
C ARG A 18 -25.49 8.89 -6.74
N GLU A 19 -25.93 8.38 -5.61
CA GLU A 19 -25.06 7.88 -4.57
C GLU A 19 -25.04 6.36 -4.68
N ASP A 20 -24.07 5.84 -5.43
CA ASP A 20 -23.47 4.49 -5.32
C ASP A 20 -22.53 4.23 -6.52
N ALA A 21 -21.74 5.22 -6.93
CA ALA A 21 -20.51 4.89 -7.64
C ALA A 21 -19.58 4.25 -6.60
N THR A 22 -19.67 2.93 -6.43
CA THR A 22 -18.72 2.18 -5.61
C THR A 22 -17.32 2.51 -6.13
N TYR A 23 -16.52 3.18 -5.29
CA TYR A 23 -15.15 3.50 -5.65
C TYR A 23 -14.38 2.20 -5.85
N ALA A 24 -14.07 1.90 -7.11
CA ALA A 24 -13.14 0.85 -7.48
C ALA A 24 -11.75 1.47 -7.66
N PRO A 25 -10.69 0.89 -7.05
CA PRO A 25 -9.33 1.33 -7.34
C PRO A 25 -9.06 1.17 -8.85
N PRO A 26 -8.15 2.00 -9.42
CA PRO A 26 -7.78 1.86 -10.82
C PRO A 26 -7.27 0.43 -11.10
N PRO A 27 -7.45 -0.10 -12.31
CA PRO A 27 -6.95 -1.42 -12.64
C PRO A 27 -5.42 -1.46 -12.45
N PRO A 28 -4.86 -2.53 -11.86
CA PRO A 28 -3.41 -2.68 -11.70
C PRO A 28 -2.66 -2.56 -13.02
N GLN A 29 -1.39 -2.19 -12.94
CA GLN A 29 -0.54 -2.10 -14.13
C GLN A 29 -0.41 -3.47 -14.81
N ALA A 30 -0.55 -3.51 -16.14
CA ALA A 30 -0.40 -4.73 -16.94
C ALA A 30 1.08 -5.11 -17.10
N ALA A 31 1.71 -5.49 -15.99
CA ALA A 31 3.12 -5.85 -15.89
C ALA A 31 3.29 -6.91 -14.79
N LEU A 32 4.17 -7.88 -15.01
CA LEU A 32 4.35 -8.99 -14.07
C LEU A 32 5.36 -8.62 -12.97
N PRO A 33 5.14 -9.05 -11.71
CA PRO A 33 6.11 -8.86 -10.65
C PRO A 33 7.35 -9.73 -10.90
N VAL A 34 8.53 -9.11 -10.86
CA VAL A 34 9.84 -9.77 -10.96
C VAL A 34 10.42 -10.05 -9.57
N SER A 35 10.14 -9.17 -8.60
CA SER A 35 10.46 -9.36 -7.20
C SER A 35 9.38 -8.71 -6.34
N SER A 36 9.04 -9.34 -5.22
CA SER A 36 8.01 -8.85 -4.30
C SER A 36 8.31 -9.26 -2.86
N VAL A 37 7.93 -8.39 -1.92
CA VAL A 37 7.97 -8.67 -0.48
C VAL A 37 6.70 -8.12 0.16
N ASP A 38 6.16 -8.87 1.11
CA ASP A 38 5.06 -8.40 1.95
C ASP A 38 5.65 -7.74 3.21
N LEU A 39 5.24 -6.50 3.48
CA LEU A 39 5.82 -5.64 4.50
C LEU A 39 4.86 -5.45 5.67
N LEU A 40 5.38 -5.63 6.88
CA LEU A 40 4.74 -5.22 8.12
C LEU A 40 5.34 -3.88 8.57
N PHE A 41 4.46 -2.99 9.00
CA PHE A 41 4.83 -1.70 9.57
C PHE A 41 4.44 -1.69 11.05
N ILE A 42 5.45 -1.62 11.90
CA ILE A 42 5.30 -1.76 13.34
C ILE A 42 5.61 -0.41 13.99
N ASP A 43 4.62 0.15 14.68
CA ASP A 43 4.81 1.37 15.45
C ASP A 43 5.68 1.08 16.69
N GLY A 44 6.82 1.75 16.76
CA GLY A 44 7.79 1.66 17.85
C GLY A 44 7.69 2.83 18.83
N PRO A 45 8.48 2.79 19.92
CA PRO A 45 8.51 3.86 20.91
C PRO A 45 8.93 5.19 20.29
N GLN A 46 8.43 6.29 20.87
CA GLN A 46 8.74 7.65 20.44
C GLN A 46 8.39 7.97 18.97
N GLY A 47 7.44 7.25 18.37
CA GLY A 47 6.99 7.48 16.99
C GLY A 47 7.92 6.88 15.92
N ARG A 48 8.80 5.96 16.32
CA ARG A 48 9.60 5.13 15.41
C ARG A 48 8.68 4.22 14.59
N ILE A 49 9.08 3.89 13.36
CA ILE A 49 8.44 2.85 12.55
C ILE A 49 9.50 1.83 12.17
N ASP A 50 9.22 0.56 12.48
CA ASP A 50 10.04 -0.57 12.05
C ASP A 50 9.34 -1.23 10.86
N VAL A 51 10.07 -1.40 9.76
CA VAL A 51 9.61 -2.10 8.56
C VAL A 51 10.19 -3.50 8.60
N ALA A 52 9.34 -4.52 8.57
CA ALA A 52 9.74 -5.91 8.61
C ALA A 52 9.16 -6.70 7.43
N ASP A 53 9.86 -7.75 7.01
CA ASP A 53 9.30 -8.75 6.11
C ASP A 53 8.23 -9.57 6.86
N ALA A 54 7.02 -9.64 6.30
CA ALA A 54 5.91 -10.38 6.88
C ALA A 54 6.20 -11.89 6.99
N ARG A 55 7.01 -12.45 6.08
CA ARG A 55 7.33 -13.88 6.06
C ARG A 55 8.43 -14.24 7.05
N THR A 56 9.57 -13.53 7.01
CA THR A 56 10.72 -13.86 7.88
C THR A 56 10.70 -13.14 9.22
N GLN A 57 9.83 -12.13 9.40
CA GLN A 57 9.81 -11.21 10.55
C GLN A 57 11.13 -10.44 10.74
N SER A 58 12.00 -10.43 9.73
CA SER A 58 13.28 -9.72 9.77
C SER A 58 13.04 -8.23 9.57
N THR A 59 13.67 -7.40 10.40
CA THR A 59 13.65 -5.93 10.23
C THR A 59 14.46 -5.54 8.99
N LEU A 60 13.80 -4.87 8.04
CA LEU A 60 14.38 -4.40 6.78
C LEU A 60 14.80 -2.93 6.85
N ALA A 61 14.07 -2.12 7.61
CA ALA A 61 14.38 -0.70 7.81
C ALA A 61 13.78 -0.18 9.12
N VAL A 62 14.38 0.88 9.65
CA VAL A 62 13.91 1.57 10.87
C VAL A 62 13.93 3.06 10.60
N PHE A 63 12.82 3.74 10.90
CA PHE A 63 12.67 5.18 10.73
C PHE A 63 12.38 5.84 12.08
N ALA A 64 13.22 6.77 12.50
CA ALA A 64 12.97 7.54 13.71
C ALA A 64 11.77 8.49 13.55
N SER A 65 11.39 9.14 14.65
CA SER A 65 10.40 10.22 14.59
C SER A 65 10.89 11.34 13.67
N GLY A 66 10.02 11.82 12.79
CA GLY A 66 10.35 12.84 11.79
C GLY A 66 11.04 12.31 10.51
N GLU A 67 11.51 11.07 10.51
CA GLU A 67 12.07 10.42 9.31
C GLU A 67 11.00 9.69 8.50
N GLY A 68 11.32 9.38 7.24
CA GLY A 68 10.43 8.60 6.37
C GLY A 68 9.09 9.30 6.10
N SER A 69 9.08 10.63 5.94
CA SER A 69 7.84 11.40 5.70
C SER A 69 7.05 10.87 4.49
N PHE A 70 7.76 10.47 3.43
CA PHE A 70 7.16 9.86 2.25
C PHE A 70 6.55 8.49 2.56
N LEU A 71 7.29 7.60 3.23
CA LEU A 71 6.79 6.30 3.71
C LEU A 71 5.50 6.49 4.53
N ARG A 72 5.53 7.38 5.52
CA ARG A 72 4.39 7.68 6.39
C ARG A 72 3.20 8.24 5.60
N GLY A 73 3.45 9.01 4.54
CA GLY A 73 2.43 9.49 3.62
C GLY A 73 1.73 8.35 2.88
N ILE A 74 2.51 7.44 2.30
CA ILE A 74 2.02 6.23 1.61
C ILE A 74 1.20 5.35 2.56
N LEU A 75 1.73 5.06 3.76
CA LEU A 75 1.04 4.27 4.78
C LEU A 75 -0.29 4.89 5.20
N ARG A 76 -0.32 6.22 5.39
CA ARG A 76 -1.56 6.92 5.73
C ARG A 76 -2.62 6.76 4.64
N SER A 77 -2.22 6.79 3.38
CA SER A 77 -3.14 6.55 2.25
C SER A 77 -3.69 5.13 2.27
N LEU A 78 -2.83 4.11 2.42
CA LEU A 78 -3.23 2.69 2.47
C LEU A 78 -4.15 2.40 3.67
N VAL A 79 -3.77 2.87 4.87
CA VAL A 79 -4.57 2.69 6.09
C VAL A 79 -5.90 3.45 6.02
N ARG A 80 -5.92 4.65 5.43
CA ARG A 80 -7.17 5.38 5.18
C ARG A 80 -8.10 4.57 4.29
N GLU A 81 -7.56 3.94 3.27
CA GLU A 81 -8.32 3.15 2.29
C GLU A 81 -8.96 1.89 2.91
N ARG A 82 -8.28 1.27 3.89
CA ARG A 82 -8.87 0.22 4.73
C ARG A 82 -9.97 0.75 5.64
N ARG A 83 -9.73 1.86 6.32
CA ARG A 83 -10.71 2.48 7.23
C ARG A 83 -12.00 2.89 6.54
N VAL A 84 -11.92 3.41 5.31
CA VAL A 84 -13.10 3.77 4.51
C VAL A 84 -13.93 2.55 4.13
N ARG A 85 -13.34 1.34 4.15
CA ARG A 85 -14.02 0.06 3.91
C ARG A 85 -14.29 -0.75 5.19
N ASP A 86 -14.18 -0.13 6.36
CA ASP A 86 -14.34 -0.79 7.66
C ASP A 86 -13.42 -2.01 7.88
N LEU A 87 -12.23 -2.01 7.28
CA LEU A 87 -11.21 -3.05 7.46
C LEU A 87 -10.21 -2.68 8.56
N ASP A 88 -9.55 -3.70 9.13
CA ASP A 88 -8.48 -3.53 10.12
C ASP A 88 -7.33 -2.68 9.52
N PRO A 89 -6.90 -1.58 10.17
CA PRO A 89 -5.75 -0.80 9.70
C PRO A 89 -4.41 -1.56 9.72
N GLY A 90 -4.27 -2.64 10.50
CA GLY A 90 -3.06 -3.46 10.57
C GLY A 90 -3.01 -4.56 9.51
N GLY A 91 -1.85 -5.17 9.30
CA GLY A 91 -1.64 -6.23 8.30
C GLY A 91 -0.46 -5.95 7.39
N ALA A 92 -0.25 -6.82 6.40
CA ALA A 92 0.85 -6.71 5.46
C ALA A 92 0.45 -5.94 4.19
N PHE A 93 1.36 -5.13 3.68
CA PHE A 93 1.23 -4.47 2.38
C PHE A 93 2.28 -5.03 1.41
N SER A 94 1.91 -5.25 0.15
CA SER A 94 2.82 -5.85 -0.83
C SER A 94 3.62 -4.77 -1.56
N LEU A 95 4.94 -4.93 -1.60
CA LEU A 95 5.85 -4.11 -2.38
C LEU A 95 6.43 -4.95 -3.51
N ALA A 96 6.22 -4.55 -4.76
CA ALA A 96 6.65 -5.30 -5.94
C ALA A 96 7.41 -4.43 -6.94
N LEU A 97 8.52 -4.96 -7.47
CA LEU A 97 9.16 -4.48 -8.68
C LEU A 97 8.63 -5.25 -9.87
N LEU A 98 8.03 -4.54 -10.83
CA LEU A 98 7.47 -5.10 -12.04
C LEU A 98 8.50 -5.19 -13.17
N ASP A 99 8.22 -5.99 -14.19
CA ASP A 99 9.10 -6.24 -15.34
C ASP A 99 9.43 -4.98 -16.17
N ASN A 100 8.52 -4.02 -16.19
CA ASN A 100 8.68 -2.71 -16.80
C ASN A 100 9.51 -1.73 -15.94
N GLY A 101 10.03 -2.18 -14.79
CA GLY A 101 10.82 -1.39 -13.85
C GLY A 101 10.00 -0.57 -12.84
N SER A 102 8.68 -0.63 -12.91
CA SER A 102 7.77 0.05 -11.99
C SER A 102 7.83 -0.58 -10.60
N LEU A 103 7.90 0.24 -9.55
CA LEU A 103 7.89 -0.17 -8.16
C LEU A 103 6.53 0.22 -7.59
N VAL A 104 5.74 -0.79 -7.26
CA VAL A 104 4.36 -0.63 -6.84
C VAL A 104 4.20 -1.09 -5.40
N ILE A 105 3.50 -0.30 -4.60
CA ILE A 105 2.98 -0.73 -3.29
C ILE A 105 1.47 -0.95 -3.40
N SER A 106 0.99 -2.05 -2.85
CA SER A 106 -0.42 -2.43 -2.87
C SER A 106 -0.90 -2.99 -1.54
N ASP A 107 -2.20 -2.91 -1.34
CA ASP A 107 -2.90 -3.52 -0.22
C ASP A 107 -3.71 -4.73 -0.72
N PRO A 108 -3.38 -5.96 -0.29
CA PRO A 108 -4.10 -7.16 -0.72
C PRO A 108 -5.57 -7.19 -0.25
N ASP A 109 -5.89 -6.50 0.83
CA ASP A 109 -7.24 -6.52 1.43
C ASP A 109 -8.21 -5.57 0.72
N THR A 110 -7.70 -4.50 0.13
CA THR A 110 -8.51 -3.49 -0.59
C THR A 110 -8.33 -3.52 -2.11
N GLY A 111 -7.25 -4.13 -2.61
CA GLY A 111 -6.83 -4.04 -4.01
C GLY A 111 -6.32 -2.65 -4.41
N TYR A 112 -6.21 -1.70 -3.47
CA TYR A 112 -5.65 -0.38 -3.72
C TYR A 112 -4.15 -0.46 -3.93
N TRP A 113 -3.63 0.33 -4.87
CA TRP A 113 -2.21 0.33 -5.22
C TRP A 113 -1.74 1.71 -5.67
N MET A 114 -0.44 1.94 -5.58
CA MET A 114 0.22 3.16 -6.03
C MET A 114 1.56 2.81 -6.69
N ALA A 115 1.79 3.34 -7.90
CA ALA A 115 3.12 3.33 -8.52
C ALA A 115 4.00 4.40 -7.87
N LEU A 116 5.16 4.00 -7.38
CA LEU A 116 6.06 4.87 -6.63
C LEU A 116 6.86 5.81 -7.54
N GLU A 117 6.93 5.52 -8.84
CA GLU A 117 7.55 6.36 -9.89
C GLU A 117 6.93 7.75 -9.95
N ALA A 118 5.63 7.85 -9.71
CA ALA A 118 4.88 9.11 -9.78
C ALA A 118 5.35 10.15 -8.73
N PHE A 119 6.10 9.71 -7.73
CA PHE A 119 6.59 10.56 -6.63
C PHE A 119 8.05 11.00 -6.79
N GLY A 120 8.71 10.61 -7.88
CA GLY A 120 10.09 10.99 -8.18
C GLY A 120 11.15 10.00 -7.68
N ALA A 121 12.36 10.13 -8.23
CA ALA A 121 13.44 9.16 -8.04
C ALA A 121 13.88 8.99 -6.58
N ASP A 122 14.00 10.09 -5.84
CA ASP A 122 14.45 10.06 -4.45
C ASP A 122 13.46 9.35 -3.53
N ASN A 123 12.17 9.59 -3.74
CA ASN A 123 11.09 8.98 -2.96
C ASN A 123 10.96 7.48 -3.24
N ARG A 124 11.06 7.09 -4.52
CA ARG A 124 11.06 5.68 -4.94
C ARG A 124 12.27 4.92 -4.38
N ARG A 125 13.44 5.57 -4.29
CA ARG A 125 14.69 4.93 -3.85
C ARG A 125 14.58 4.29 -2.47
N LEU A 126 13.88 4.93 -1.54
CA LEU A 126 13.64 4.39 -0.19
C LEU A 126 13.00 3.00 -0.23
N PHE A 127 11.96 2.83 -1.06
CA PHE A 127 11.28 1.54 -1.20
C PHE A 127 12.12 0.52 -1.98
N ALA A 128 12.89 0.98 -2.98
CA ALA A 128 13.81 0.11 -3.70
C ALA A 128 14.90 -0.47 -2.78
N GLU A 129 15.39 0.31 -1.81
CA GLU A 129 16.34 -0.14 -0.80
C GLU A 129 15.72 -1.17 0.15
N ILE A 130 14.46 -0.98 0.59
CA ILE A 130 13.72 -1.98 1.39
C ILE A 130 13.56 -3.30 0.62
N LEU A 131 13.16 -3.26 -0.65
CA LEU A 131 13.00 -4.47 -1.48
C LEU A 131 14.34 -5.21 -1.69
N LYS A 132 15.42 -4.44 -1.88
CA LYS A 132 16.77 -5.00 -2.00
C LYS A 132 17.19 -5.72 -0.72
N GLU A 133 16.94 -5.12 0.44
CA GLU A 133 17.26 -5.74 1.74
C GLU A 133 16.45 -7.03 1.94
N ALA A 134 15.15 -7.02 1.61
CA ALA A 134 14.32 -8.22 1.67
C ALA A 134 14.87 -9.37 0.81
N THR A 135 15.27 -9.05 -0.43
CA THR A 135 15.85 -10.05 -1.34
C THR A 135 17.17 -10.62 -0.80
N ALA A 136 17.98 -9.81 -0.11
CA ALA A 136 19.22 -10.26 0.52
C ALA A 136 18.95 -11.19 1.71
N VAL A 137 18.01 -10.84 2.59
CA VAL A 137 17.58 -11.68 3.72
C VAL A 137 17.06 -13.03 3.22
N ASP A 138 16.31 -13.03 2.13
CA ASP A 138 15.77 -14.24 1.51
C ASP A 138 16.85 -15.16 0.97
N ALA A 139 17.86 -14.59 0.30
CA ALA A 139 19.01 -15.35 -0.18
C ALA A 139 19.81 -15.99 0.97
N VAL A 140 20.00 -15.26 2.07
CA VAL A 140 20.68 -15.78 3.28
C VAL A 140 19.87 -16.92 3.91
N THR A 141 18.56 -16.73 4.06
CA THR A 141 17.65 -17.74 4.63
C THR A 141 17.64 -19.01 3.77
N ALA A 142 17.59 -18.87 2.44
CA ALA A 142 17.66 -19.99 1.51
C ALA A 142 18.99 -20.76 1.61
N SER A 143 20.11 -20.04 1.73
CA SER A 143 21.44 -20.66 1.88
C SER A 143 21.59 -21.43 3.20
N ALA A 144 21.06 -20.89 4.30
CA ALA A 144 21.09 -21.55 5.61
C ALA A 144 20.27 -22.86 5.65
N ILE A 145 19.20 -22.94 4.87
CA ILE A 145 18.37 -24.15 4.74
C ILE A 145 19.08 -25.20 3.86
N GLY A 146 19.75 -24.77 2.78
CA GLY A 146 20.51 -25.66 1.89
C GLY A 146 21.75 -26.31 2.53
N ALA A 147 22.39 -25.65 3.50
CA ALA A 147 23.57 -26.19 4.19
C ALA A 147 23.27 -27.29 5.24
N LYS A 148 21.99 -27.58 5.51
CA LYS A 148 21.56 -28.64 6.44
C LYS A 148 21.15 -29.96 5.76
N GLN A 149 21.32 -30.08 4.44
CA GLN A 149 21.05 -31.31 3.67
C GLN A 149 22.31 -32.06 3.29
#